data_AF-A0A7Y1ULF2-F1
#
_entry.id   AF-A0A7Y1ULF2-F1
#
_cell.length_a   1.000
_cell.length_b   1.000
_cell.length_c   1.000
_cell.angle_alpha   90.00
_cell.angle_beta   90.00
_cell.angle_gamma   90.00
#
_symmetry.space_group_name_H-M   'P 1'
#
loop_
_entity.id
_entity.type
_entity.pdbx_description
1 polymer ?
#
loop_
_entity_poly.entity_id
_entity_poly.type
_entity_poly.pdbx_seq_one_letter_code
_entity_poly.pdbx_strand_id
1 'polypeptide(L)' 'YYHSQAMINHGGEAWDKYNKLFRDELLKNQNDDGSWPAPAGGGHGVNDPVMRTAFCTLMLEVYYRFLPGTGQKS' A
#
# COMPACT_ATOMS: atom_id res chain seq x y z
N TYR A 1 -1.95 2.85 4.80
CA TYR A 1 -2.42 1.61 5.46
C TYR A 1 -3.94 1.56 5.62
N TYR A 2 -4.57 2.35 6.51
CA TYR A 2 -6.02 2.26 6.75
C TYR A 2 -6.88 2.47 5.50
N HIS A 3 -6.46 3.37 4.60
CA HIS A 3 -7.11 3.51 3.29
C HIS A 3 -7.03 2.22 2.46
N SER A 4 -5.85 1.58 2.39
CA SER A 4 -5.67 0.31 1.68
C SER A 4 -6.53 -0.81 2.27
N GLN A 5 -6.64 -0.84 3.60
CA GLN A 5 -7.51 -1.79 4.32
C GLN A 5 -9.00 -1.56 4.03
N ALA A 6 -9.45 -0.31 3.96
CA ALA A 6 -10.82 0.02 3.61
C ALA A 6 -11.14 -0.31 2.13
N MET A 7 -10.21 0.00 1.23
CA MET A 7 -10.38 -0.20 -0.21
C MET A 7 -10.40 -1.69 -0.59
N ILE A 8 -9.54 -2.53 0.00
CA ILE A 8 -9.57 -3.97 -0.28
C ILE A 8 -10.84 -4.66 0.25
N ASN A 9 -11.37 -4.18 1.39
CA ASN A 9 -12.66 -4.65 1.92
C ASN A 9 -13.84 -4.20 1.06
N HIS A 10 -13.77 -3.02 0.44
CA HIS A 10 -14.78 -2.57 -0.51
C HIS A 10 -14.72 -3.36 -1.82
N GLY A 11 -13.52 -3.71 -2.29
CA GLY A 11 -13.31 -4.49 -3.51
C GLY A 11 -13.73 -3.77 -4.79
N GLY A 12 -13.89 -4.54 -5.87
CA GLY A 12 -14.39 -4.06 -7.16
C GLY A 12 -13.49 -3.03 -7.84
N GLU A 13 -14.08 -2.24 -8.75
CA GLU A 13 -13.34 -1.29 -9.59
C GLU A 13 -12.61 -0.20 -8.78
N ALA A 14 -13.14 0.17 -7.62
CA ALA A 14 -12.50 1.13 -6.73
C ALA A 14 -11.22 0.56 -6.10
N TRP A 15 -11.25 -0.72 -5.69
CA TRP A 15 -10.06 -1.44 -5.27
C TRP A 15 -9.06 -1.56 -6.42
N ASP A 16 -9.47 -1.98 -7.61
CA ASP A 16 -8.55 -2.18 -8.74
C ASP A 16 -7.80 -0.89 -9.12
N LYS A 17 -8.52 0.24 -9.17
CA LYS A 17 -7.94 1.56 -9.43
C LYS A 17 -6.97 1.98 -8.34
N TYR A 18 -7.39 1.87 -7.08
CA TYR A 18 -6.54 2.23 -5.94
C TYR A 18 -5.30 1.33 -5.90
N ASN A 19 -5.49 0.03 -6.11
CA ASN A 19 -4.48 -1.01 -6.06
C ASN A 19 -3.37 -0.79 -7.06
N LYS A 20 -3.75 -0.54 -8.31
CA LYS A 20 -2.80 -0.20 -9.37
C LYS A 20 -1.98 1.03 -9.00
N LEU A 21 -2.64 2.10 -8.57
CA LEU A 21 -1.96 3.36 -8.25
C LEU A 21 -1.03 3.24 -7.05
N PHE A 22 -1.49 2.66 -5.93
CA PHE A 22 -0.65 2.60 -4.72
C PHE A 22 0.49 1.59 -4.87
N ARG A 23 0.24 0.42 -5.50
CA ARG A 23 1.25 -0.63 -5.65
C ARG A 23 2.40 -0.14 -6.50
N ASP A 24 2.09 0.41 -7.66
CA ASP A 24 3.09 0.83 -8.63
C ASP A 24 3.94 1.97 -8.06
N GLU A 25 3.32 2.94 -7.35
CA GLU A 25 4.07 4.02 -6.69
C GLU A 25 4.91 3.53 -5.50
N LEU A 26 4.43 2.59 -4.69
CA LEU A 26 5.25 2.03 -3.61
C LEU A 26 6.48 1.29 -4.16
N LEU A 27 6.29 0.44 -5.17
CA LEU A 27 7.41 -0.32 -5.76
C LEU A 27 8.42 0.60 -6.45
N LYS A 28 7.95 1.62 -7.17
CA LYS A 28 8.80 2.58 -7.87
C LYS A 28 9.66 3.43 -6.94
N ASN A 29 9.16 3.76 -5.76
CA ASN A 29 9.82 4.68 -4.82
C ASN A 29 10.49 3.96 -3.64
N GLN A 30 10.61 2.62 -3.67
CA GLN A 30 11.37 1.88 -2.67
C GLN A 30 12.87 2.03 -2.94
N ASN A 31 13.64 2.33 -1.89
CA ASN A 31 15.09 2.36 -1.96
C ASN A 31 15.67 0.94 -2.06
N ASP A 32 16.92 0.81 -2.50
CA ASP A 32 17.61 -0.49 -2.61
C ASP A 32 17.72 -1.24 -1.28
N ASP A 33 17.73 -0.52 -0.15
CA ASP A 33 17.75 -1.10 1.20
C ASP A 33 16.36 -1.52 1.71
N GLY A 34 15.32 -1.33 0.89
CA GLY A 34 13.93 -1.66 1.18
C GLY A 34 13.16 -0.58 1.95
N SER A 35 13.80 0.53 2.32
CA SER A 35 13.13 1.67 2.96
C SER A 35 12.39 2.53 1.95
N TRP A 36 11.53 3.44 2.44
CA TRP A 36 10.91 4.47 1.59
C TRP A 36 11.45 5.85 1.95
N PRO A 37 11.61 6.77 0.99
CA PRO A 37 11.96 8.16 1.26
C PRO A 37 10.76 8.94 1.82
N ALA A 38 11.02 10.07 2.48
CA ALA A 38 9.94 10.97 2.89
C ALA A 38 9.23 11.55 1.65
N PRO A 39 7.89 11.69 1.66
CA PRO A 39 7.18 12.27 0.54
C PRO A 39 7.53 13.75 0.38
N ALA A 40 7.55 14.21 -0.88
CA ALA A 40 7.71 15.61 -1.20
C ALA A 40 6.56 16.42 -0.55
N GLY A 41 6.90 17.39 0.31
CA GLY A 41 5.91 18.25 0.97
C GLY A 41 5.58 17.94 2.43
N GLY A 42 6.26 16.97 3.06
CA GLY A 42 6.38 16.79 4.53
C GLY A 42 5.15 17.11 5.39
N GLY A 43 4.27 16.13 5.61
CA GLY A 43 3.16 16.22 6.56
C GLY A 43 3.52 15.76 7.99
N HIS A 44 2.64 16.02 8.95
CA HIS A 44 2.79 15.53 10.33
C HIS A 44 2.76 13.99 10.37
N GLY A 45 3.81 13.38 10.94
CA GLY A 45 3.92 11.92 11.11
C GLY A 45 4.70 11.17 10.02
N VAL A 46 5.20 11.86 8.99
CA VAL A 46 5.86 11.22 7.82
C VAL A 46 7.39 11.32 7.81
N ASN A 47 7.96 11.98 8.83
CA ASN A 47 9.39 12.25 8.93
C ASN A 47 10.19 11.12 9.60
N ASP A 48 9.55 10.25 10.38
CA ASP A 48 10.22 9.09 10.96
C ASP A 48 10.40 7.98 9.89
N PRO A 49 11.64 7.60 9.56
CA PRO A 49 11.90 6.64 8.48
C PRO A 49 11.44 5.22 8.82
N VAL A 50 11.44 4.83 10.10
CA VAL A 50 11.02 3.50 10.55
C VAL A 50 9.51 3.38 10.46
N MET A 51 8.78 4.36 11.01
CA MET A 51 7.31 4.39 10.91
C MET A 51 6.84 4.40 9.45
N ARG A 52 7.49 5.20 8.61
CA ARG A 52 7.17 5.26 7.18
C ARG A 52 7.38 3.92 6.50
N THR A 53 8.54 3.29 6.71
CA THR A 53 8.84 1.98 6.14
C THR A 53 7.83 0.95 6.63
N ALA A 54 7.51 0.94 7.93
CA ALA A 54 6.50 0.06 8.49
C ALA A 54 5.12 0.25 7.83
N PHE A 55 4.66 1.48 7.62
CA PHE A 55 3.39 1.73 6.95
C PHE A 55 3.38 1.31 5.48
N CYS A 56 4.46 1.53 4.74
CA CYS A 56 4.59 1.07 3.35
C CYS A 56 4.58 -0.46 3.28
N THR A 57 5.33 -1.14 4.15
CA THR A 57 5.32 -2.60 4.26
C THR A 57 3.92 -3.13 4.58
N LEU A 58 3.24 -2.56 5.59
CA LEU A 58 1.87 -2.94 5.95
C LEU A 58 0.87 -2.76 4.79
N MET A 59 1.06 -1.75 3.94
CA MET A 59 0.25 -1.55 2.74
C MET A 59 0.46 -2.63 1.68
N LEU A 60 1.67 -3.18 1.57
CA LEU A 60 1.96 -4.31 0.68
C LEU A 60 1.55 -5.65 1.31
N GLU A 61 1.50 -5.75 2.63
CA GLU A 61 1.08 -6.99 3.31
C GLU A 61 -0.40 -7.36 3.07
N VAL A 62 -1.22 -6.44 2.57
CA VAL A 62 -2.62 -6.74 2.21
C VAL A 62 -2.71 -7.89 1.21
N TYR A 63 -1.73 -8.07 0.33
CA TYR A 63 -1.68 -9.19 -0.62
C TYR A 63 -1.48 -10.57 0.04
N TYR A 64 -0.92 -10.62 1.25
CA TYR A 64 -0.65 -11.86 1.97
C TYR A 64 -1.73 -12.21 2.99
N ARG A 65 -2.47 -11.20 3.49
CA ARG A 65 -3.58 -11.41 4.46
C ARG A 65 -4.92 -11.69 3.80
N PHE A 66 -5.09 -11.23 2.56
CA PHE A 66 -6.21 -11.61 1.72
C PHE A 66 -5.70 -12.64 0.72
N LEU A 67 -5.83 -13.93 1.08
CA LEU A 67 -5.82 -15.00 0.08
C LEU A 67 -6.70 -14.55 -1.10
N PRO A 68 -6.34 -14.84 -2.37
CA PRO A 68 -7.22 -14.59 -3.49
C PRO A 68 -8.51 -15.40 -3.30
N GLY A 69 -9.48 -14.82 -2.59
CA GLY A 69 -10.83 -15.29 -2.43
C GLY A 69 -11.62 -15.00 -3.71
N THR A 70 -11.09 -15.44 -4.84
CA THR A 70 -11.78 -15.50 -6.12
C THR A 70 -11.48 -16.88 -6.73
N GLY A 71 -12.16 -17.96 -6.35
CA GLY A 71 -13.40 -18.00 -5.57
C GLY A 71 -14.63 -17.43 -6.30
N GLN A 72 -14.47 -16.74 -7.44
CA GLN A 72 -15.47 -16.51 -8.47
C GLN A 72 -14.82 -15.65 -9.56
N LYS A 73 -14.50 -16.27 -10.69
CA LYS A 73 -14.53 -15.58 -11.97
C LYS A 73 -16.01 -15.57 -12.36
N SER A 74 -16.59 -14.40 -12.63
CA SER A 74 -17.84 -14.33 -13.39
C SER A 74 -17.60 -14.82 -14.81
#